data_AF-A0A959CQ26-F1
#
_entry.id   AF-A0A959CQ26-F1
#
_cell.length_a   1.000
_cell.length_b   1.000
_cell.length_c   1.000
_cell.angle_alpha   90.00
_cell.angle_beta   90.00
_cell.angle_gamma   90.00
#
_symmetry.space_group_name_H-M   'P 1'
#
loop_
_entity.id
_entity.type
_entity.pdbx_description
1 polymer ?
#
loop_
_entity_poly.entity_id
_entity_poly.type
_entity_poly.pdbx_seq_one_letter_code
_entity_poly.pdbx_strand_id
1 'polypeptide(L)'
;MSAETFEKVKKLKAEVDAAQPDSLEALEQFRIQYLGSKNVIKPLFGEIRNIANEQKKEYGQLVNSVKEAAEAKYEALKARLEAAAEQAAVLDIDLTAPGEPLELGARHPVAITLNRIVRIFERIGFV
;
A
#
# COMPACT_ATOMS: atom_id res chain seq x y z
N MET A 1 -11.48 35.05 21.50
CA MET A 1 -10.23 34.30 21.70
C MET A 1 -10.45 32.79 21.53
N SER A 2 -11.39 32.16 22.26
CA SER A 2 -11.64 30.71 22.17
C SER A 2 -12.35 30.24 20.89
N ALA A 3 -13.19 31.06 20.24
CA ALA A 3 -13.88 30.64 19.01
C ALA A 3 -12.95 30.52 17.78
N GLU A 4 -11.95 31.39 17.67
CA GLU A 4 -11.02 31.44 16.52
C GLU A 4 -10.08 30.23 16.48
N THR A 5 -9.65 29.72 17.63
CA THR A 5 -8.78 28.54 17.73
C THR A 5 -9.53 27.27 17.32
N PHE A 6 -10.79 27.11 17.70
CA PHE A 6 -11.63 26.00 17.24
C PHE A 6 -11.88 26.04 15.73
N GLU A 7 -12.09 27.23 15.14
CA GLU A 7 -12.21 27.36 13.68
C GLU A 7 -10.93 26.95 12.96
N LYS A 8 -9.75 27.32 13.48
CA LYS A 8 -8.46 26.91 12.90
C LYS A 8 -8.33 25.39 12.86
N VAL A 9 -8.69 24.68 13.94
CA VAL A 9 -8.64 23.21 13.98
C VAL A 9 -9.63 22.60 12.98
N LYS A 10 -10.84 23.15 12.86
CA LYS A 10 -11.83 22.69 11.86
C LYS A 10 -11.36 22.92 10.42
N LYS A 11 -10.73 24.06 10.11
CA LYS A 11 -10.14 24.33 8.80
C LYS A 11 -9.02 23.35 8.50
N LEU A 12 -8.13 23.10 9.46
CA LEU A 12 -7.05 22.13 9.29
C LEU A 12 -7.58 20.73 9.02
N LYS A 13 -8.68 20.33 9.69
CA LYS A 13 -9.35 19.06 9.43
C LYS A 13 -9.86 18.98 7.99
N ALA A 14 -10.51 20.02 7.50
CA ALA A 14 -11.00 20.09 6.14
C ALA A 14 -9.86 20.06 5.10
N GLU A 15 -8.74 20.73 5.37
CA GLU A 15 -7.54 20.68 4.52
C GLU A 15 -6.93 19.27 4.48
N VAL A 16 -6.82 18.61 5.63
CA VAL A 16 -6.38 17.21 5.74
C VAL A 16 -7.33 16.29 4.97
N ASP A 17 -8.64 16.48 5.08
CA ASP A 17 -9.66 15.68 4.38
C ASP A 17 -9.69 15.96 2.87
N ALA A 18 -9.36 17.16 2.42
CA ALA A 18 -9.29 17.54 1.01
C ALA A 18 -7.96 17.14 0.34
N ALA A 19 -6.85 17.09 1.07
CA ALA A 19 -5.54 16.78 0.51
C ALA A 19 -5.49 15.36 -0.08
N GLN A 20 -5.27 15.23 -1.38
CA GLN A 20 -5.07 13.94 -2.05
C GLN A 20 -3.73 13.98 -2.78
N PRO A 21 -2.61 13.70 -2.09
CA PRO A 21 -1.33 13.57 -2.77
C PRO A 21 -1.34 12.34 -3.69
N ASP A 22 -1.13 12.58 -4.98
CA ASP A 22 -1.13 11.53 -6.02
C ASP A 22 0.28 11.00 -6.37
N SER A 23 1.33 11.50 -5.72
CA SER A 23 2.72 11.04 -5.90
C SER A 23 3.42 10.75 -4.57
N LEU A 24 4.48 9.93 -4.61
CA LEU A 24 5.32 9.65 -3.43
C LEU A 24 5.93 10.93 -2.84
N GLU A 25 6.32 11.86 -3.70
CA GLU A 25 6.86 13.16 -3.28
C GLU A 25 5.79 14.02 -2.59
N ALA A 26 4.56 14.04 -3.13
CA ALA A 26 3.44 14.75 -2.52
C ALA A 26 3.00 14.09 -1.20
N LEU A 27 3.11 12.77 -1.09
CA LEU A 27 2.82 12.03 0.15
C LEU A 27 3.85 12.35 1.25
N GLU A 28 5.14 12.44 0.91
CA GLU A 28 6.17 12.88 1.87
C GLU A 28 5.99 14.35 2.26
N GLN A 29 5.62 15.24 1.33
CA GLN A 29 5.28 16.62 1.67
C GLN A 29 4.10 16.70 2.64
N PHE A 30 3.04 15.92 2.40
CA PHE A 30 1.91 15.79 3.31
C PHE A 30 2.37 15.30 4.70
N ARG A 31 3.23 14.28 4.76
CA ARG A 31 3.79 13.77 6.02
C ARG A 31 4.56 14.85 6.77
N ILE A 32 5.44 15.58 6.09
CA ILE A 32 6.26 16.64 6.70
C ILE A 32 5.36 17.76 7.24
N GLN A 33 4.35 18.17 6.48
CA GLN A 33 3.46 19.28 6.82
C GLN A 33 2.57 18.96 8.03
N TYR A 34 1.95 17.77 8.08
CA TYR A 34 0.95 17.44 9.10
C TYR A 34 1.44 16.52 10.22
N LEU A 35 2.36 15.60 9.94
CA LEU A 35 2.82 14.56 10.89
C LEU A 35 4.27 14.74 11.34
N GLY A 36 5.06 15.55 10.63
CA GLY A 36 6.49 15.74 10.88
C GLY A 36 6.84 16.41 12.21
N SER A 37 8.15 16.54 12.45
CA SER A 37 8.70 17.11 13.69
C SER A 37 8.28 18.57 13.91
N LYS A 38 8.14 19.35 12.82
CA LYS A 38 7.70 20.75 12.77
C LYS A 38 6.37 20.87 12.01
N ASN A 39 5.36 20.12 12.44
CA ASN A 39 4.06 20.12 11.78
C ASN A 39 3.15 21.29 12.23
N VAL A 40 2.07 21.52 11.47
CA VAL A 40 1.04 22.52 11.81
C VAL A 40 0.14 22.12 12.99
N ILE A 41 0.15 20.85 13.40
CA ILE A 41 -0.70 20.32 14.49
C ILE A 41 -0.10 20.58 15.89
N LYS A 42 1.23 20.50 16.04
CA LYS A 42 1.95 20.69 17.32
C LYS A 42 1.74 22.07 17.95
N PRO A 43 1.78 23.19 17.20
CA PRO A 43 1.44 24.51 17.74
C PRO A 43 0.03 24.56 18.34
N LEU A 44 -0.94 23.86 17.74
CA LEU A 44 -2.33 23.83 18.21
C LEU A 44 -2.45 23.18 19.60
N PHE A 45 -1.60 22.19 19.93
CA PHE A 45 -1.51 21.64 21.28
C PHE A 45 -0.95 22.65 22.30
N GLY A 46 -0.05 23.55 21.88
CA GLY A 46 0.48 24.62 22.73
C GLY A 46 -0.56 25.68 23.08
N GLU A 47 -1.47 25.98 22.14
CA GLU A 47 -2.56 26.94 22.32
C GLU A 47 -3.63 26.48 23.34
N ILE A 48 -3.64 25.19 23.73
CA ILE A 48 -4.54 24.64 24.78
C ILE A 48 -4.42 25.40 26.10
N ARG A 49 -3.23 25.93 26.41
CA ARG A 49 -2.98 26.69 27.64
C ARG A 49 -3.83 27.96 27.75
N ASN A 50 -4.28 28.51 26.62
CA ASN A 50 -5.05 29.76 26.53
C ASN A 50 -6.57 29.55 26.51
N ILE A 51 -7.05 28.30 26.61
CA ILE A 51 -8.47 27.95 26.55
C ILE A 51 -9.06 27.86 27.97
N ALA A 52 -10.35 28.18 28.13
CA ALA A 52 -11.06 28.01 29.40
C ALA A 52 -11.10 26.53 29.83
N ASN A 53 -10.97 26.25 31.14
CA ASN A 53 -10.85 24.87 31.65
C ASN A 53 -11.97 23.92 31.21
N GLU A 54 -13.20 24.44 31.02
CA GLU A 54 -14.36 23.68 30.55
C GLU A 54 -14.21 23.22 29.09
N GLN A 55 -13.58 24.02 28.24
CA GLN A 55 -13.43 23.75 26.79
C GLN A 55 -12.11 23.06 26.43
N LYS A 56 -11.16 22.95 27.38
CA LYS A 56 -9.86 22.28 27.14
C LYS A 56 -10.02 20.81 26.75
N LYS A 57 -10.99 20.11 27.33
CA LYS A 57 -11.24 18.70 27.05
C LYS A 57 -11.72 18.49 25.61
N GLU A 58 -12.71 19.26 25.18
CA GLU A 58 -13.24 19.20 23.81
C GLU A 58 -12.18 19.58 22.77
N TYR A 59 -11.41 20.65 23.04
CA TYR A 59 -10.36 21.08 22.12
C TYR A 59 -9.25 20.03 21.99
N GLY A 60 -8.79 19.43 23.09
CA GLY A 60 -7.78 18.38 23.06
C GLY A 60 -8.25 17.14 22.28
N GLN A 61 -9.51 16.74 22.44
CA GLN A 61 -10.12 15.68 21.65
C GLN A 61 -10.19 16.03 20.16
N LEU A 62 -10.56 17.27 19.83
CA LEU A 62 -10.64 17.73 18.45
C LEU A 62 -9.27 17.66 17.77
N VAL A 63 -8.22 18.18 18.40
CA VAL A 63 -6.85 18.16 17.86
C VAL A 63 -6.33 16.73 17.71
N ASN A 64 -6.57 15.85 18.70
CA ASN A 64 -6.25 14.43 18.57
C ASN A 64 -6.97 13.78 17.39
N SER A 65 -8.25 14.08 17.18
CA SER A 65 -9.01 13.54 16.04
C SER A 65 -8.42 13.97 14.68
N VAL A 66 -7.90 15.20 14.59
CA VAL A 66 -7.25 15.69 13.36
C VAL A 66 -5.93 14.96 13.13
N LYS A 67 -5.17 14.73 14.19
CA LYS A 67 -3.93 13.95 14.12
C LYS A 67 -4.21 12.50 13.66
N GLU A 68 -5.17 11.83 14.29
CA GLU A 68 -5.55 10.46 13.94
C GLU A 68 -6.09 10.37 12.50
N ALA A 69 -6.91 11.34 12.07
CA ALA A 69 -7.40 11.40 10.70
C ALA A 69 -6.26 11.58 9.67
N ALA A 70 -5.28 12.44 9.98
CA ALA A 70 -4.11 12.63 9.12
C ALA A 70 -3.23 11.37 9.05
N GLU A 71 -3.03 10.66 10.17
CA GLU A 71 -2.30 9.39 10.22
C GLU A 71 -3.01 8.30 9.39
N ALA A 72 -4.32 8.11 9.63
CA ALA A 72 -5.11 7.12 8.90
C ALA A 72 -5.10 7.38 7.39
N LYS A 73 -5.18 8.66 6.99
CA LYS A 73 -5.16 9.05 5.58
C LYS A 73 -3.78 8.84 4.94
N TYR A 74 -2.71 9.17 5.66
CA TYR A 74 -1.35 8.90 5.21
C TYR A 74 -1.11 7.41 4.96
N GLU A 75 -1.47 6.54 5.91
CA GLU A 75 -1.32 5.09 5.77
C GLU A 75 -2.15 4.53 4.60
N ALA A 76 -3.41 4.99 4.45
CA ALA A 76 -4.27 4.57 3.35
C ALA A 76 -3.70 4.95 1.97
N LEU A 77 -3.18 6.18 1.84
CA LEU A 77 -2.60 6.66 0.58
C LEU A 77 -1.25 6.00 0.28
N LYS A 78 -0.43 5.76 1.31
CA LYS A 78 0.81 5.01 1.19
C LYS A 78 0.54 3.60 0.65
N ALA A 79 -0.38 2.87 1.26
CA ALA A 79 -0.76 1.53 0.82
C ALA A 79 -1.31 1.53 -0.62
N ARG A 80 -2.10 2.54 -1.01
CA ARG A 80 -2.60 2.69 -2.37
C ARG A 80 -1.47 2.87 -3.39
N LEU A 81 -0.51 3.75 -3.10
CA LEU A 81 0.60 4.04 -4.00
C LEU A 81 1.58 2.85 -4.11
N GLU A 82 1.85 2.16 -3.00
CA GLU A 82 2.67 0.94 -3.01
C GLU A 82 2.02 -0.17 -3.83
N ALA A 83 0.72 -0.42 -3.64
CA ALA A 83 -0.02 -1.43 -4.42
C ALA A 83 -0.08 -1.08 -5.93
N ALA A 84 -0.22 0.20 -6.26
CA ALA A 84 -0.19 0.65 -7.65
C ALA A 84 1.19 0.46 -8.29
N ALA A 85 2.27 0.70 -7.55
CA ALA A 85 3.64 0.47 -8.02
C ALA A 85 3.92 -1.02 -8.25
N GLU A 86 3.48 -1.90 -7.35
CA GLU A 86 3.61 -3.36 -7.54
C GLU A 86 2.83 -3.85 -8.77
N GLN A 87 1.60 -3.40 -8.96
CA GLN A 87 0.81 -3.79 -10.14
C GLN A 87 1.45 -3.29 -11.44
N ALA A 88 1.98 -2.07 -11.47
CA ALA A 88 2.68 -1.55 -12.64
C ALA A 88 3.92 -2.38 -12.99
N ALA A 89 4.68 -2.85 -11.99
CA ALA A 89 5.85 -3.68 -12.21
C ALA A 89 5.51 -5.06 -12.80
N VAL A 90 4.35 -5.63 -12.46
CA VAL A 90 3.89 -6.93 -12.99
C VAL A 90 3.35 -6.83 -14.41
N LEU A 91 2.74 -5.69 -14.77
CA LEU A 91 2.16 -5.48 -16.10
C LEU A 91 3.20 -5.33 -17.21
N ASP A 92 4.44 -4.98 -16.87
CA ASP A 92 5.53 -4.78 -17.84
C ASP A 92 6.29 -6.09 -18.18
N ILE A 93 5.86 -7.22 -17.61
CA ILE A 93 6.49 -8.53 -17.83
C ILE A 93 5.80 -9.25 -19.00
N ASP A 94 6.57 -9.59 -20.03
CA ASP A 94 6.07 -10.44 -21.12
C ASP A 94 5.89 -11.89 -20.66
N LEU A 95 4.64 -12.28 -20.41
CA LEU A 95 4.26 -13.63 -20.00
C LEU A 95 4.43 -14.69 -21.10
N THR A 96 4.67 -14.28 -22.36
CA THR A 96 4.93 -15.19 -23.48
C THR A 96 6.41 -15.52 -23.68
N ALA A 97 7.29 -14.83 -22.95
CA ALA A 97 8.71 -15.09 -23.00
C ALA A 97 9.03 -16.54 -22.57
N PRO A 98 9.90 -17.25 -23.30
CA PRO A 98 10.29 -18.60 -22.91
C PRO A 98 11.02 -18.55 -21.57
N GLY A 99 10.58 -19.38 -20.63
CA GLY A 99 11.28 -19.58 -19.36
C GLY A 99 12.62 -20.30 -19.54
N GLU A 100 13.39 -20.41 -18.46
CA GLU A 100 14.64 -21.19 -18.49
C GLU A 100 14.35 -22.64 -18.88
N PRO A 101 15.08 -23.18 -19.87
CA PRO A 101 14.84 -24.53 -20.34
C PRO A 101 15.21 -25.54 -19.26
N LEU A 102 14.22 -26.30 -18.79
CA LEU A 102 14.43 -27.53 -18.04
C LEU A 102 14.61 -28.66 -19.05
N GLU A 103 15.81 -29.24 -19.12
CA GLU A 103 16.06 -30.37 -20.00
C GLU A 103 15.31 -31.61 -19.50
N LEU A 104 14.30 -32.03 -20.26
CA LEU A 104 13.68 -33.34 -20.07
C LEU A 104 14.61 -34.39 -20.67
N GLY A 105 14.94 -35.41 -19.88
CA GLY A 105 15.69 -36.56 -20.38
C GLY A 105 14.94 -37.29 -21.50
N ALA A 106 15.67 -37.82 -22.48
CA ALA A 106 15.09 -38.60 -23.58
C ALA A 106 15.31 -40.10 -23.40
N ARG A 107 14.35 -40.91 -23.87
CA ARG A 107 14.52 -42.37 -23.95
C ARG A 107 15.32 -42.73 -25.20
N HIS A 108 16.20 -43.73 -25.09
CA HIS A 108 16.97 -44.22 -26.22
C HIS A 108 16.06 -44.77 -27.34
N PRO A 109 16.31 -44.51 -28.64
CA PRO A 109 15.45 -44.95 -29.74
C PRO A 109 15.19 -46.45 -29.77
N VAL A 110 16.21 -47.27 -29.47
CA VAL A 110 16.06 -48.73 -29.39
C VAL A 110 15.08 -49.13 -28.29
N ALA A 111 15.11 -48.46 -27.14
CA ALA A 111 14.18 -48.72 -26.05
C ALA A 111 12.75 -48.30 -26.43
N ILE A 112 12.58 -47.21 -27.19
CA ILE A 112 11.28 -46.79 -27.72
C ILE A 112 10.71 -47.88 -28.65
N THR A 113 11.52 -48.37 -29.59
CA THR A 113 11.12 -49.42 -30.53
C THR A 113 10.81 -50.74 -29.83
N LEU A 114 11.66 -51.16 -28.89
CA LEU A 114 11.43 -52.37 -28.10
C LEU A 114 10.13 -52.28 -27.31
N ASN A 115 9.90 -51.20 -26.56
CA ASN A 115 8.67 -51.00 -25.81
C ASN A 115 7.44 -50.95 -26.72
N ARG A 116 7.57 -50.41 -27.94
CA ARG A 116 6.50 -50.43 -28.94
C ARG A 116 6.18 -51.85 -29.39
N ILE A 117 7.19 -52.68 -29.65
CA ILE A 117 7.01 -54.10 -30.02
C ILE A 117 6.36 -54.85 -28.86
N VAL A 118 6.89 -54.72 -27.64
CA VAL A 118 6.34 -55.35 -26.42
C VAL A 118 4.86 -54.99 -26.25
N ARG A 119 4.50 -53.70 -26.35
CA ARG A 119 3.09 -53.25 -26.28
C ARG A 119 2.16 -53.88 -27.33
N ILE A 120 2.68 -54.23 -28.51
CA ILE A 120 1.89 -54.90 -29.54
C ILE A 120 1.61 -56.35 -29.13
N PHE A 121 2.62 -57.06 -28.63
CA PHE A 121 2.48 -58.45 -28.19
C PHE A 121 1.67 -58.60 -26.90
N GLU A 122 1.80 -57.66 -25.96
CA GLU A 122 0.95 -57.56 -24.76
C GLU A 122 -0.54 -57.54 -25.13
N ARG A 123 -0.92 -56.77 -26.16
CA ARG A 123 -2.31 -56.70 -26.63
C ARG A 123 -2.82 -58.00 -27.24
N ILE A 124 -1.93 -58.89 -27.66
CA ILE A 124 -2.26 -60.19 -28.27
C ILE A 124 -2.25 -61.30 -27.18
N GLY A 125 -1.97 -60.95 -25.92
CA GLY A 125 -2.00 -61.87 -24.78
C GLY A 125 -0.66 -62.52 -24.45
N PHE A 126 0.45 -62.01 -24.99
CA PHE A 126 1.79 -62.43 -24.62
C PHE A 126 2.30 -61.56 -23.46
N VAL A 127 2.79 -62.19 -22.39
CA VAL A 127 3.34 -61.54 -21.18
C VAL A 127 4.79 -61.98 -20.97
#